data_AF-A0A1J4J5W3-F1
#
_entry.id   AF-A0A1J4J5W3-F1
#
_cell.length_a   1.000
_cell.length_b   1.000
_cell.length_c   1.000
_cell.angle_alpha   90.00
_cell.angle_beta   90.00
_cell.angle_gamma   90.00
#
_symmetry.space_group_name_H-M   'P 1'
#
loop_
_entity.id
_entity.type
_entity.pdbx_description
1 polymer ?
#
loop_
_entity_poly.entity_id
_entity_poly.type
_entity_poly.pdbx_seq_one_letter_code
_entity_poly.pdbx_strand_id
1 'polypeptide(L)'
;MPAKKGPVNAIPYGRKGIIPATCAQFEKNKLEKIETDEYSEYNISRNKVQTAVVKRRKEQNKNEKHQIDFDDVKKYLSLKIRDKEQKIKFYQNKLKDTRQEREDLITRLQAEQDQLKQSHEYELAQLTNTLKANKQKKDALATVAAMEIQLNREIAEAEATLKREKAQQSQQTSQALAEFYMLHMRQQRELKEGVEREKAKNRGMTSQNLEKTVIEMMRDIDSQIKEYSSLVMEARDIADVNSKLTKINKQKYMERDLLQQECDSCTEKINKNDMKIRKLVEELRAHDQKLSGGGLEAGDIIEEVEEAPEETNNQNSLKARDLQEEEKFQQQEQQQQQQQQQQVQDNRPKVDREALLNKFFENAVNVLCNSVVIILGILDPSHKEDYTSFHDVFNTFEGKKKELRFLMSKLGNLSFISDDMYRLPAVGLEDVEGADEEIAAKKIVEPQQKAIREFAQPIAEDELPELIATHFFQ
;
A
#
# COMPACT_ATOMS: atom_id res chain seq x y z
N MET A 1 -59.73 -106.94 106.04
CA MET A 1 -60.86 -106.59 106.92
C MET A 1 -60.96 -105.07 107.02
N PRO A 2 -62.13 -104.44 107.26
CA PRO A 2 -63.50 -104.96 107.27
C PRO A 2 -64.49 -104.16 106.41
N ALA A 3 -65.65 -104.78 106.22
CA ALA A 3 -66.86 -104.25 105.61
C ALA A 3 -67.67 -103.35 106.57
N LYS A 4 -68.63 -102.59 106.03
CA LYS A 4 -69.92 -102.38 106.70
C LYS A 4 -71.07 -102.34 105.69
N LYS A 5 -72.06 -103.17 105.99
CA LYS A 5 -73.34 -103.39 105.30
C LYS A 5 -74.39 -102.37 105.76
N GLY A 6 -75.40 -102.15 104.94
CA GLY A 6 -76.74 -101.66 105.30
C GLY A 6 -77.80 -102.32 104.39
N PRO A 7 -79.05 -102.53 104.84
CA PRO A 7 -79.72 -103.84 104.72
C PRO A 7 -80.90 -103.91 103.73
N VAL A 8 -81.49 -105.12 103.72
CA VAL A 8 -82.30 -105.83 102.73
C VAL A 8 -83.79 -105.86 103.11
N ASN A 9 -84.69 -105.89 102.11
CA ASN A 9 -85.89 -106.76 101.99
C ASN A 9 -86.82 -106.20 100.88
N ALA A 10 -87.63 -106.93 100.11
CA ALA A 10 -87.66 -108.26 99.52
C ALA A 10 -88.89 -108.23 98.57
N ILE A 11 -88.79 -108.65 97.31
CA ILE A 11 -89.95 -109.01 96.46
C ILE A 11 -89.52 -110.16 95.51
N PRO A 12 -90.42 -110.99 94.97
CA PRO A 12 -90.50 -112.43 95.24
C PRO A 12 -90.26 -113.29 93.98
N TYR A 13 -90.48 -114.60 94.09
CA TYR A 13 -90.82 -115.58 93.04
C TYR A 13 -91.03 -115.02 91.61
N GLY A 14 -90.43 -115.53 90.54
CA GLY A 14 -89.46 -116.59 90.34
C GLY A 14 -89.15 -116.71 88.85
N ARG A 15 -87.89 -116.94 88.46
CA ARG A 15 -87.50 -117.43 87.11
C ARG A 15 -86.01 -117.74 87.09
N LYS A 16 -85.68 -119.03 87.13
CA LYS A 16 -84.33 -119.50 86.84
C LYS A 16 -84.05 -119.37 85.35
N GLY A 17 -83.36 -118.30 84.99
CA GLY A 17 -82.12 -118.40 84.19
C GLY A 17 -82.21 -118.72 82.69
N ILE A 18 -83.38 -118.66 82.06
CA ILE A 18 -83.48 -118.50 80.60
C ILE A 18 -83.45 -117.00 80.34
N ILE A 19 -82.38 -116.48 79.72
CA ILE A 19 -82.40 -115.12 79.17
C ILE A 19 -83.57 -115.09 78.17
N PRO A 20 -84.61 -114.27 78.39
CA PRO A 20 -85.76 -114.24 77.49
C PRO A 20 -85.27 -113.96 76.06
N ALA A 21 -85.79 -114.69 75.07
CA ALA A 21 -85.47 -114.44 73.66
C ALA A 21 -85.62 -112.94 73.28
N THR A 22 -86.52 -112.22 73.97
CA THR A 22 -86.73 -110.77 73.84
C THR A 22 -85.55 -109.90 74.31
N CYS A 23 -84.76 -110.32 75.31
CA CYS A 23 -83.57 -109.58 75.76
C CYS A 23 -82.37 -109.81 74.84
N ALA A 24 -82.15 -111.05 74.38
CA ALA A 24 -81.11 -111.36 73.39
C ALA A 24 -81.42 -110.72 72.02
N GLN A 25 -82.69 -110.67 71.61
CA GLN A 25 -83.12 -109.94 70.41
C GLN A 25 -82.94 -108.42 70.57
N PHE A 26 -83.17 -107.87 71.77
CA PHE A 26 -82.99 -106.44 72.04
C PHE A 26 -81.52 -106.03 71.99
N GLU A 27 -80.62 -106.82 72.59
CA GLU A 27 -79.17 -106.58 72.52
C GLU A 27 -78.64 -106.73 71.09
N LYS A 28 -79.07 -107.78 70.37
CA LYS A 28 -78.71 -107.97 68.96
C LYS A 28 -79.20 -106.82 68.08
N ASN A 29 -80.45 -106.40 68.24
CA ASN A 29 -81.02 -105.27 67.48
C ASN A 29 -80.39 -103.91 67.87
N LYS A 30 -79.94 -103.74 69.12
CA LYS A 30 -79.21 -102.55 69.57
C LYS A 30 -77.79 -102.52 69.01
N LEU A 31 -77.09 -103.65 69.01
CA LEU A 31 -75.76 -103.81 68.44
C LEU A 31 -75.76 -103.64 66.92
N GLU A 32 -76.70 -104.28 66.20
CA GLU A 32 -76.84 -104.09 64.75
C GLU A 32 -77.18 -102.63 64.40
N LYS A 33 -78.01 -101.95 65.20
CA LYS A 33 -78.28 -100.51 65.01
C LYS A 33 -77.05 -99.64 65.24
N ILE A 34 -76.28 -99.91 66.29
CA ILE A 34 -75.03 -99.19 66.58
C ILE A 34 -74.02 -99.43 65.46
N GLU A 35 -73.84 -100.68 65.02
CA GLU A 35 -72.96 -100.98 63.88
C GLU A 35 -73.42 -100.25 62.62
N THR A 36 -74.71 -100.27 62.26
CA THR A 36 -75.20 -99.57 61.06
C THR A 36 -75.09 -98.05 61.17
N ASP A 37 -75.40 -97.48 62.34
CA ASP A 37 -75.38 -96.03 62.55
C ASP A 37 -73.94 -95.52 62.59
N GLU A 38 -73.02 -96.19 63.31
CA GLU A 38 -71.60 -95.86 63.36
C GLU A 38 -70.89 -96.10 62.02
N TYR A 39 -71.21 -97.17 61.27
CA TYR A 39 -70.70 -97.35 59.91
C TYR A 39 -71.20 -96.26 58.97
N SER A 40 -72.47 -95.84 59.11
CA SER A 40 -73.03 -94.77 58.28
C SER A 40 -72.38 -93.42 58.62
N GLU A 41 -72.20 -93.10 59.89
CA GLU A 41 -71.54 -91.87 60.35
C GLU A 41 -70.07 -91.84 59.95
N TYR A 42 -69.36 -92.96 60.09
CA TYR A 42 -67.98 -93.10 59.63
C TYR A 42 -67.87 -92.94 58.11
N ASN A 43 -68.77 -93.54 57.33
CA ASN A 43 -68.79 -93.38 55.87
C ASN A 43 -69.12 -91.94 55.45
N ILE A 44 -70.05 -91.28 56.14
CA ILE A 44 -70.38 -89.87 55.91
C ILE A 44 -69.17 -88.99 56.25
N SER A 45 -68.49 -89.23 57.38
CA SER A 45 -67.30 -88.49 57.79
C SER A 45 -66.12 -88.72 56.83
N ARG A 46 -65.86 -89.96 56.44
CA ARG A 46 -64.84 -90.33 55.45
C ARG A 46 -65.12 -89.68 54.10
N ASN A 47 -66.36 -89.68 53.63
CA ASN A 47 -66.75 -89.01 52.39
C ASN A 47 -66.62 -87.49 52.48
N LYS A 48 -66.94 -86.87 53.63
CA LYS A 48 -66.71 -85.44 53.88
C LYS A 48 -65.22 -85.09 53.85
N VAL A 49 -64.37 -85.90 54.49
CA VAL A 49 -62.90 -85.73 54.46
C VAL A 49 -62.36 -85.91 53.05
N GLN A 50 -62.78 -86.97 52.34
CA GLN A 50 -62.38 -87.21 50.95
C GLN A 50 -62.77 -86.02 50.05
N THR A 51 -63.97 -85.48 50.22
CA THR A 51 -64.45 -84.32 49.46
C THR A 51 -63.66 -83.06 49.80
N ALA A 52 -63.30 -82.84 51.07
CA ALA A 52 -62.47 -81.73 51.51
C ALA A 52 -61.03 -81.83 50.97
N VAL A 53 -60.46 -83.04 50.94
CA VAL A 53 -59.14 -83.31 50.34
C VAL A 53 -59.16 -83.07 48.83
N VAL A 54 -60.19 -83.53 48.13
CA VAL A 54 -60.35 -83.29 46.69
C VAL A 54 -60.53 -81.80 46.39
N LYS A 55 -61.31 -81.06 47.18
CA LYS A 55 -61.44 -79.60 47.05
C LYS A 55 -60.10 -78.90 47.24
N ARG A 56 -59.35 -79.24 48.30
CA ARG A 56 -58.01 -78.69 48.56
C ARG A 56 -57.03 -78.95 47.41
N ARG A 57 -57.01 -80.19 46.88
CA ARG A 57 -56.16 -80.52 45.71
C ARG A 57 -56.55 -79.74 44.45
N LYS A 58 -57.85 -79.57 44.18
CA LYS A 58 -58.32 -78.74 43.06
C LYS A 58 -57.90 -77.28 43.21
N GLU A 59 -57.90 -76.76 44.43
CA GLU A 59 -57.51 -75.37 44.73
C GLU A 59 -56.00 -75.18 44.65
N GLN A 60 -55.20 -76.15 45.13
CA GLN A 60 -53.75 -76.17 44.94
C GLN A 60 -53.38 -76.21 43.44
N ASN A 61 -53.99 -77.09 42.66
CA ASN A 61 -53.73 -77.16 41.22
C ASN A 61 -54.12 -75.86 40.47
N LYS A 62 -55.17 -75.16 40.93
CA LYS A 62 -55.52 -73.84 40.39
C LYS A 62 -54.44 -72.80 40.71
N ASN A 63 -53.95 -72.77 41.95
CA ASN A 63 -52.88 -71.86 42.36
C ASN A 63 -51.57 -72.14 41.61
N GLU A 64 -51.19 -73.41 41.44
CA GLU A 64 -50.02 -73.80 40.64
C GLU A 64 -50.16 -73.35 39.18
N LYS A 65 -51.34 -73.53 38.59
CA LYS A 65 -51.61 -73.07 37.22
C LYS A 65 -51.53 -71.54 37.12
N HIS A 66 -52.11 -70.81 38.07
CA HIS A 66 -52.01 -69.35 38.12
C HIS A 66 -50.56 -68.87 38.32
N GLN A 67 -49.74 -69.61 39.08
CA GLN A 67 -48.34 -69.31 39.27
C GLN A 67 -47.56 -69.45 37.96
N ILE A 68 -47.79 -70.53 37.21
CA ILE A 68 -47.17 -70.76 35.89
C ILE A 68 -47.60 -69.67 34.90
N ASP A 69 -48.90 -69.36 34.83
CA ASP A 69 -49.41 -68.29 33.95
C ASP A 69 -48.79 -66.93 34.32
N PHE A 70 -48.60 -66.64 35.62
CA PHE A 70 -47.97 -65.42 36.09
C PHE A 70 -46.48 -65.35 35.73
N ASP A 71 -45.75 -66.46 35.87
CA ASP A 71 -44.34 -66.55 35.50
C ASP A 71 -44.12 -66.40 33.99
N ASP A 72 -45.02 -66.95 33.17
CA ASP A 72 -45.00 -66.77 31.72
C ASP A 72 -45.27 -65.32 31.31
N VAL A 73 -46.26 -64.66 31.94
CA VAL A 73 -46.53 -63.22 31.74
C VAL A 73 -45.33 -62.39 32.16
N LYS A 74 -44.70 -62.70 33.29
CA LYS A 74 -43.50 -62.00 33.77
C LYS A 74 -42.32 -62.16 32.81
N LYS A 75 -42.12 -63.36 32.26
CA LYS A 75 -41.09 -63.65 31.26
C LYS A 75 -41.35 -62.89 29.96
N TYR A 76 -42.60 -62.89 29.48
CA TYR A 76 -43.00 -62.13 28.29
C TYR A 76 -42.78 -60.62 28.48
N LEU A 77 -43.18 -60.06 29.62
CA LEU A 77 -42.96 -58.64 29.93
C LEU A 77 -41.46 -58.31 30.00
N SER A 78 -40.64 -59.18 30.61
CA SER A 78 -39.19 -59.00 30.68
C SER A 78 -38.54 -59.01 29.29
N LEU A 79 -38.96 -59.91 28.40
CA LEU A 79 -38.54 -59.93 26.99
C LEU A 79 -38.94 -58.64 26.27
N LYS A 80 -40.20 -58.20 26.42
CA LYS A 80 -40.69 -56.94 25.83
C LYS A 80 -39.93 -55.71 26.33
N ILE A 81 -39.56 -55.67 27.61
CA ILE A 81 -38.74 -54.59 28.18
C ILE A 81 -37.36 -54.60 27.54
N ARG A 82 -36.71 -55.77 27.47
CA ARG A 82 -35.39 -55.92 26.82
C ARG A 82 -35.41 -55.51 25.34
N ASP A 83 -36.43 -55.91 24.58
CA ASP A 83 -36.56 -55.51 23.17
C ASP A 83 -36.70 -53.98 23.03
N LYS A 84 -37.48 -53.36 23.92
CA LYS A 84 -37.62 -51.89 23.96
C LYS A 84 -36.31 -51.21 24.33
N GLU A 85 -35.58 -51.72 25.32
CA GLU A 85 -34.27 -51.20 25.72
C GLU A 85 -33.23 -51.31 24.60
N GLN A 86 -33.19 -52.43 23.88
CA GLN A 86 -32.33 -52.61 22.72
C GLN A 86 -32.69 -51.62 21.61
N LYS A 87 -33.99 -51.42 21.34
CA LYS A 87 -34.47 -50.45 20.35
C LYS A 87 -34.12 -49.01 20.75
N ILE A 88 -34.24 -48.66 22.03
CA ILE A 88 -33.82 -47.36 22.56
C ILE A 88 -32.30 -47.17 22.37
N LYS A 89 -31.48 -48.15 22.75
CA LYS A 89 -30.02 -48.10 22.55
C LYS A 89 -29.64 -47.94 21.09
N PHE A 90 -30.31 -48.67 20.18
CA PHE A 90 -30.10 -48.56 18.74
C PHE A 90 -30.36 -47.13 18.24
N TYR A 91 -31.49 -46.52 18.60
CA TYR A 91 -31.78 -45.14 18.18
C TYR A 91 -30.88 -44.11 18.84
N GLN A 92 -30.46 -44.32 20.09
CA GLN A 92 -29.49 -43.45 20.75
C GLN A 92 -28.14 -43.47 20.04
N ASN A 93 -27.63 -44.66 19.69
CA ASN A 93 -26.39 -44.79 18.92
C ASN A 93 -26.53 -44.16 17.54
N LYS A 94 -27.59 -44.48 16.80
CA LYS A 94 -27.83 -43.88 15.48
C LYS A 94 -27.89 -42.36 15.55
N LEU A 95 -28.52 -41.80 16.59
CA LEU A 95 -28.60 -40.36 16.79
C LEU A 95 -27.25 -39.73 17.15
N LYS A 96 -26.38 -40.47 17.86
CA LYS A 96 -24.99 -40.06 18.12
C LYS A 96 -24.18 -40.07 16.81
N ASP A 97 -24.28 -41.12 16.01
CA ASP A 97 -23.56 -41.25 14.74
C ASP A 97 -23.97 -40.13 13.76
N THR A 98 -25.27 -39.87 13.62
CA THR A 98 -25.77 -38.76 12.77
C THR A 98 -25.33 -37.38 13.27
N ARG A 99 -25.18 -37.19 14.59
CA ARG A 99 -24.62 -35.94 15.14
C ARG A 99 -23.15 -35.79 14.81
N GLN A 100 -22.36 -36.86 14.91
CA GLN A 100 -20.95 -36.87 14.53
C GLN A 100 -20.79 -36.59 13.03
N GLU A 101 -21.54 -37.27 12.18
CA GLU A 101 -21.53 -37.04 10.72
C GLU A 101 -21.86 -35.57 10.37
N ARG A 102 -22.80 -34.96 11.10
CA ARG A 102 -23.14 -33.55 10.94
C ARG A 102 -21.99 -32.63 11.37
N GLU A 103 -21.33 -32.91 12.50
CA GLU A 103 -20.18 -32.14 12.97
C GLU A 103 -18.99 -32.25 12.00
N ASP A 104 -18.71 -33.45 11.48
CA ASP A 104 -17.68 -33.69 10.48
C ASP A 104 -17.98 -32.94 9.18
N LEU A 105 -19.25 -32.92 8.75
CA LEU A 105 -19.68 -32.17 7.56
C LEU A 105 -19.52 -30.65 7.75
N ILE A 106 -19.92 -30.13 8.91
CA ILE A 106 -19.74 -28.70 9.25
C ILE A 106 -18.24 -28.34 9.20
N THR A 107 -17.39 -29.19 9.78
CA THR A 107 -15.94 -28.98 9.81
C THR A 107 -15.35 -28.97 8.40
N ARG A 108 -15.77 -29.90 7.53
CA ARG A 108 -15.35 -29.91 6.11
C ARG A 108 -15.79 -28.66 5.37
N LEU A 109 -17.06 -28.25 5.53
CA LEU A 109 -17.57 -27.05 4.87
C LEU A 109 -16.85 -25.78 5.34
N GLN A 110 -16.47 -25.70 6.62
CA GLN A 110 -15.65 -24.60 7.14
C GLN A 110 -14.25 -24.61 6.52
N ALA A 111 -13.60 -25.78 6.44
CA ALA A 111 -12.29 -25.91 5.81
C ALA A 111 -12.31 -25.53 4.32
N GLU A 112 -13.32 -25.97 3.57
CA GLU A 112 -13.52 -25.60 2.16
C GLU A 112 -13.76 -24.09 2.01
N GLN A 113 -14.57 -23.51 2.91
CA GLN A 113 -14.84 -22.07 2.90
C GLN A 113 -13.57 -21.26 3.17
N ASP A 114 -12.73 -21.68 4.11
CA ASP A 114 -11.49 -20.97 4.44
C ASP A 114 -10.42 -21.14 3.36
N GLN A 115 -10.33 -22.29 2.71
CA GLN A 115 -9.50 -22.47 1.50
C GLN A 115 -9.96 -21.55 0.36
N LEU A 116 -11.27 -21.43 0.14
CA LEU A 116 -11.81 -20.55 -0.90
C LEU A 116 -11.51 -19.07 -0.61
N LYS A 117 -11.64 -18.64 0.65
CA LYS A 117 -11.25 -17.28 1.07
C LYS A 117 -9.78 -17.01 0.81
N GLN A 118 -8.89 -17.92 1.21
CA GLN A 118 -7.45 -17.78 0.98
C GLN A 118 -7.11 -17.70 -0.51
N SER A 119 -7.76 -18.53 -1.34
CA SER A 119 -7.58 -18.49 -2.80
C SER A 119 -8.02 -17.15 -3.39
N HIS A 120 -9.18 -16.63 -2.98
CA HIS A 120 -9.67 -15.32 -3.46
C HIS A 120 -8.79 -14.17 -2.96
N GLU A 121 -8.33 -14.19 -1.70
CA GLU A 121 -7.40 -13.18 -1.17
C GLU A 121 -6.08 -13.16 -1.96
N TYR A 122 -5.56 -14.33 -2.31
CA TYR A 122 -4.36 -14.44 -3.14
C TYR A 122 -4.58 -13.88 -4.56
N GLU A 123 -5.69 -14.23 -5.20
CA GLU A 123 -6.04 -13.73 -6.54
C GLU A 123 -6.26 -12.21 -6.54
N LEU A 124 -6.95 -11.68 -5.52
CA LEU A 124 -7.13 -10.24 -5.32
C LEU A 124 -5.78 -9.52 -5.12
N ALA A 125 -4.85 -10.11 -4.37
CA ALA A 125 -3.52 -9.56 -4.18
C ALA A 125 -2.73 -9.52 -5.50
N GLN A 126 -2.80 -10.59 -6.32
CA GLN A 126 -2.17 -10.63 -7.65
C GLN A 126 -2.77 -9.60 -8.60
N LEU A 127 -4.10 -9.49 -8.65
CA LEU A 127 -4.80 -8.49 -9.47
C LEU A 127 -4.44 -7.08 -9.04
N THR A 128 -4.40 -6.81 -7.74
CA THR A 128 -4.01 -5.50 -7.18
C THR A 128 -2.59 -5.13 -7.59
N ASN A 129 -1.64 -6.07 -7.51
CA ASN A 129 -0.25 -5.83 -7.92
C ASN A 129 -0.13 -5.58 -9.43
N THR A 130 -0.89 -6.33 -10.23
CA THR A 130 -0.94 -6.12 -11.69
C THR A 130 -1.50 -4.75 -12.04
N LEU A 131 -2.55 -4.32 -11.34
CA LEU A 131 -3.19 -3.02 -11.53
C LEU A 131 -2.25 -1.87 -11.13
N LYS A 132 -1.53 -2.01 -10.01
CA LYS A 132 -0.46 -1.06 -9.61
C LYS A 132 0.64 -0.94 -10.66
N ALA A 133 1.13 -2.07 -11.18
CA ALA A 133 2.15 -2.07 -12.22
C ALA A 133 1.65 -1.42 -13.53
N ASN A 134 0.40 -1.66 -13.90
CA ASN A 134 -0.22 -1.02 -15.07
C ASN A 134 -0.42 0.49 -14.88
N LYS A 135 -0.82 0.93 -13.67
CA LYS A 135 -0.89 2.37 -13.34
C LYS A 135 0.48 3.03 -13.51
N GLN A 136 1.53 2.44 -12.93
CA GLN A 136 2.90 2.95 -13.07
C GLN A 136 3.35 3.04 -14.53
N LYS A 137 3.03 2.03 -15.36
CA LYS A 137 3.32 2.07 -16.81
C LYS A 137 2.56 3.19 -17.52
N LYS A 138 1.29 3.40 -17.18
CA LYS A 138 0.47 4.49 -17.74
C LYS A 138 1.04 5.85 -17.38
N ASP A 139 1.42 6.05 -16.12
CA ASP A 139 2.00 7.31 -15.62
C ASP A 139 3.36 7.59 -16.29
N ALA A 140 4.18 6.55 -16.48
CA ALA A 140 5.43 6.65 -17.23
C ALA A 140 5.20 7.04 -18.70
N LEU A 141 4.21 6.43 -19.38
CA LEU A 141 3.85 6.78 -20.75
C LEU A 141 3.31 8.22 -20.86
N ALA A 142 2.51 8.67 -19.90
CA ALA A 142 2.04 10.06 -19.85
C ALA A 142 3.21 11.05 -19.70
N THR A 143 4.19 10.71 -18.86
CA THR A 143 5.42 11.50 -18.70
C THR A 143 6.22 11.57 -20.00
N VAL A 144 6.39 10.43 -20.69
CA VAL A 144 7.08 10.39 -21.99
C VAL A 144 6.35 11.23 -23.03
N ALA A 145 5.02 11.14 -23.10
CA ALA A 145 4.23 11.95 -24.03
C ALA A 145 4.35 13.45 -23.73
N ALA A 146 4.37 13.85 -22.46
CA ALA A 146 4.60 15.24 -22.07
C ALA A 146 6.00 15.74 -22.49
N MET A 147 7.03 14.91 -22.29
CA MET A 147 8.39 15.22 -22.74
C MET A 147 8.47 15.32 -24.27
N GLU A 148 7.80 14.45 -25.01
CA GLU A 148 7.76 14.51 -26.48
C GLU A 148 7.10 15.80 -26.99
N ILE A 149 6.01 16.23 -26.35
CA ILE A 149 5.36 17.52 -26.66
C ILE A 149 6.33 18.68 -26.39
N GLN A 150 7.05 18.66 -25.27
CA GLN A 150 8.02 19.70 -24.94
C GLN A 150 9.17 19.73 -25.96
N LEU A 151 9.75 18.57 -26.29
CA LEU A 151 10.84 18.46 -27.24
C LEU A 151 10.43 18.97 -28.63
N ASN A 152 9.21 18.65 -29.07
CA ASN A 152 8.67 19.16 -30.34
C ASN A 152 8.49 20.68 -30.34
N ARG A 153 8.13 21.29 -29.20
CA ARG A 153 8.09 22.76 -29.07
C ARG A 153 9.48 23.38 -29.15
N GLU A 154 10.46 22.79 -28.46
CA GLU A 154 11.85 23.25 -28.48
C GLU A 154 12.47 23.14 -29.89
N ILE A 155 12.19 22.04 -30.61
CA ILE A 155 12.59 21.87 -32.01
C ILE A 155 11.97 22.97 -32.88
N ALA A 156 10.66 23.22 -32.75
CA ALA A 156 9.98 24.25 -33.54
C ALA A 156 10.53 25.67 -33.24
N GLU A 157 10.87 25.96 -31.98
CA GLU A 157 11.49 27.24 -31.60
C GLU A 157 12.91 27.37 -32.16
N ALA A 158 13.71 26.31 -32.11
CA ALA A 158 15.05 26.26 -32.69
C ALA A 158 15.00 26.46 -34.21
N GLU A 159 14.08 25.79 -34.91
CA GLU A 159 13.88 25.95 -36.36
C GLU A 159 13.46 27.38 -36.72
N ALA A 160 12.55 27.98 -35.95
CA ALA A 160 12.12 29.36 -36.14
C ALA A 160 13.29 30.34 -35.93
N THR A 161 14.12 30.11 -34.92
CA THR A 161 15.31 30.92 -34.62
C THR A 161 16.33 30.82 -35.75
N LEU A 162 16.65 29.60 -36.19
CA LEU A 162 17.58 29.36 -37.31
C LEU A 162 17.10 30.04 -38.60
N LYS A 163 15.78 30.00 -38.87
CA LYS A 163 15.20 30.68 -40.04
C LYS A 163 15.34 32.20 -39.94
N ARG A 164 15.15 32.79 -38.76
CA ARG A 164 15.35 34.24 -38.52
C ARG A 164 16.82 34.63 -38.68
N GLU A 165 17.73 33.87 -38.07
CA GLU A 165 19.17 34.12 -38.18
C GLU A 165 19.65 34.05 -39.63
N LYS A 166 19.18 33.06 -40.40
CA LYS A 166 19.51 32.94 -41.83
C LYS A 166 19.02 34.15 -42.63
N ALA A 167 17.82 34.66 -42.34
CA ALA A 167 17.29 35.86 -42.98
C ALA A 167 18.11 37.11 -42.60
N GLN A 168 18.47 37.25 -41.31
CA GLN A 168 19.29 38.36 -40.83
C GLN A 168 20.70 38.34 -41.42
N GLN A 169 21.36 37.17 -41.47
CA GLN A 169 22.66 37.01 -42.12
C GLN A 169 22.57 37.38 -43.60
N SER A 170 21.54 36.93 -44.33
CA SER A 170 21.35 37.29 -45.74
C SER A 170 21.19 38.80 -45.95
N GLN A 171 20.51 39.50 -45.04
CA GLN A 171 20.40 40.96 -45.10
C GLN A 171 21.75 41.63 -44.82
N GLN A 172 22.46 41.20 -43.77
CA GLN A 172 23.78 41.73 -43.43
C GLN A 172 24.79 41.52 -44.57
N THR A 173 24.82 40.35 -45.19
CA THR A 173 25.70 40.09 -46.35
C THR A 173 25.34 40.97 -47.55
N SER A 174 24.06 41.21 -47.78
CA SER A 174 23.61 42.07 -48.88
C SER A 174 23.99 43.54 -48.64
N GLN A 175 23.85 44.01 -47.39
CA GLN A 175 24.27 45.35 -46.98
C GLN A 175 25.78 45.52 -47.10
N ALA A 176 26.56 44.57 -46.56
CA ALA A 176 28.02 44.58 -46.66
C ALA A 176 28.50 44.58 -48.12
N LEU A 177 27.84 43.82 -49.00
CA LEU A 177 28.15 43.82 -50.43
C LEU A 177 27.86 45.18 -51.08
N ALA A 178 26.72 45.81 -50.75
CA ALA A 178 26.37 47.13 -51.26
C ALA A 178 27.35 48.21 -50.79
N GLU A 179 27.73 48.18 -49.50
CA GLU A 179 28.76 49.06 -48.94
C GLU A 179 30.11 48.86 -49.62
N PHE A 180 30.51 47.61 -49.87
CA PHE A 180 31.73 47.29 -50.60
C PHE A 180 31.72 47.86 -52.02
N TYR A 181 30.62 47.71 -52.77
CA TYR A 181 30.50 48.30 -54.11
C TYR A 181 30.57 49.83 -54.08
N MET A 182 29.88 50.48 -53.14
CA MET A 182 29.90 51.92 -52.99
C MET A 182 31.30 52.44 -52.64
N LEU A 183 31.99 51.76 -51.73
CA LEU A 183 33.37 52.06 -51.36
C LEU A 183 34.31 51.88 -52.55
N HIS A 184 34.20 50.78 -53.29
CA HIS A 184 35.00 50.52 -54.48
C HIS A 184 34.79 51.59 -55.56
N MET A 185 33.54 51.99 -55.82
CA MET A 185 33.22 53.07 -56.76
C MET A 185 33.80 54.42 -56.31
N ARG A 186 33.76 54.70 -55.00
CA ARG A 186 34.35 55.90 -54.42
C ARG A 186 35.88 55.90 -54.56
N GLN A 187 36.54 54.81 -54.17
CA GLN A 187 37.98 54.64 -54.33
C GLN A 187 38.41 54.76 -55.80
N GLN A 188 37.65 54.19 -56.72
CA GLN A 188 37.93 54.32 -58.15
C GLN A 188 37.80 55.76 -58.65
N ARG A 189 36.84 56.54 -58.13
CA ARG A 189 36.71 57.96 -58.43
C ARG A 189 37.86 58.77 -57.83
N GLU A 190 38.18 58.54 -56.56
CA GLU A 190 39.30 59.20 -55.87
C GLU A 190 40.64 58.91 -56.56
N LEU A 191 40.88 57.68 -57.02
CA LEU A 191 42.05 57.32 -57.82
C LEU A 191 42.08 58.04 -59.17
N LYS A 192 40.95 58.09 -59.90
CA LYS A 192 40.87 58.83 -61.17
C LYS A 192 41.15 60.31 -60.96
N GLU A 193 40.54 60.92 -59.96
CA GLU A 193 40.79 62.33 -59.61
C GLU A 193 42.23 62.55 -59.15
N GLY A 194 42.80 61.63 -58.36
CA GLY A 194 44.19 61.68 -57.92
C GLY A 194 45.16 61.61 -59.10
N VAL A 195 44.93 60.71 -60.05
CA VAL A 195 45.71 60.60 -61.30
C VAL A 195 45.60 61.88 -62.13
N GLU A 196 44.41 62.47 -62.28
CA GLU A 196 44.25 63.72 -63.02
C GLU A 196 44.88 64.92 -62.31
N ARG A 197 44.81 64.99 -60.97
CA ARG A 197 45.52 65.98 -60.16
C ARG A 197 47.04 65.84 -60.30
N GLU A 198 47.56 64.63 -60.23
CA GLU A 198 49.00 64.36 -60.42
C GLU A 198 49.44 64.63 -61.86
N LYS A 199 48.63 64.32 -62.88
CA LYS A 199 48.90 64.73 -64.27
C LYS A 199 48.94 66.25 -64.40
N ALA A 200 48.02 66.98 -63.75
CA ALA A 200 48.02 68.43 -63.75
C ALA A 200 49.24 69.01 -63.03
N LYS A 201 49.63 68.42 -61.88
CA LYS A 201 50.85 68.77 -61.12
C LYS A 201 52.11 68.51 -61.97
N ASN A 202 52.18 67.37 -62.65
CA ASN A 202 53.28 66.99 -63.54
C ASN A 202 53.42 67.92 -64.75
N ARG A 203 52.31 68.45 -65.30
CA ARG A 203 52.35 69.45 -66.39
C ARG A 203 52.96 70.79 -65.97
N GLY A 204 52.96 71.11 -64.67
CA GLY A 204 53.55 72.32 -64.10
C GLY A 204 54.93 72.14 -63.48
N MET A 205 55.57 70.98 -63.67
CA MET A 205 56.85 70.68 -63.00
C MET A 205 58.03 71.39 -63.67
N THR A 206 58.72 72.19 -62.87
CA THR A 206 60.08 72.68 -63.10
C THR A 206 61.05 71.95 -62.15
N SER A 207 62.36 71.98 -62.42
CA SER A 207 63.38 71.25 -61.64
C SER A 207 63.29 71.48 -60.12
N GLN A 208 62.93 72.68 -59.66
CA GLN A 208 62.78 73.00 -58.23
C GLN A 208 61.54 72.37 -57.58
N ASN A 209 60.45 72.20 -58.34
CA ASN A 209 59.22 71.60 -57.82
C ASN A 209 59.34 70.08 -57.65
N LEU A 210 60.21 69.43 -58.44
CA LEU A 210 60.55 68.01 -58.32
C LEU A 210 61.27 67.70 -57.01
N GLU A 211 62.30 68.49 -56.67
CA GLU A 211 63.04 68.32 -55.40
C GLU A 211 62.12 68.47 -54.19
N LYS A 212 61.22 69.47 -54.21
CA LYS A 212 60.24 69.66 -53.13
C LYS A 212 59.24 68.50 -53.03
N THR A 213 58.79 67.97 -54.15
CA THR A 213 57.87 66.81 -54.19
C THR A 213 58.53 65.54 -53.66
N VAL A 214 59.82 65.31 -53.96
CA VAL A 214 60.58 64.19 -53.39
C VAL A 214 60.70 64.32 -51.88
N ILE A 215 60.99 65.52 -51.35
CA ILE A 215 61.05 65.76 -49.91
C ILE A 215 59.70 65.51 -49.22
N GLU A 216 58.59 65.93 -49.84
CA GLU A 216 57.23 65.66 -49.33
C GLU A 216 56.92 64.16 -49.32
N MET A 217 57.21 63.43 -50.41
CA MET A 217 57.01 61.98 -50.46
C MET A 217 57.85 61.24 -49.41
N MET A 218 59.09 61.65 -49.16
CA MET A 218 59.91 61.04 -48.10
C MET A 218 59.31 61.27 -46.71
N ARG A 219 58.74 62.45 -46.44
CA ARG A 219 58.05 62.72 -45.16
C ARG A 219 56.78 61.87 -45.00
N ASP A 220 56.01 61.69 -46.06
CA ASP A 220 54.80 60.88 -46.02
C ASP A 220 55.14 59.41 -45.77
N ILE A 221 56.20 58.88 -46.41
CA ILE A 221 56.71 57.52 -46.16
C ILE A 221 57.15 57.38 -44.70
N ASP A 222 57.91 58.33 -44.17
CA ASP A 222 58.32 58.32 -42.75
C ASP A 222 57.13 58.35 -41.79
N SER A 223 56.04 59.06 -42.14
CA SER A 223 54.82 59.09 -41.34
C SER A 223 54.09 57.74 -41.35
N GLN A 224 53.99 57.09 -42.51
CA GLN A 224 53.35 55.78 -42.64
C GLN A 224 54.15 54.69 -41.91
N ILE A 225 55.48 54.75 -41.96
CA ILE A 225 56.34 53.82 -41.21
C ILE A 225 56.07 53.91 -39.71
N LYS A 226 55.87 55.12 -39.18
CA LYS A 226 55.52 55.32 -37.75
C LYS A 226 54.16 54.73 -37.41
N GLU A 227 53.16 54.94 -38.26
CA GLU A 227 51.82 54.40 -38.07
C GLU A 227 51.82 52.86 -38.08
N TYR A 228 52.46 52.25 -39.09
CA TYR A 228 52.59 50.79 -39.14
C TYR A 228 53.38 50.22 -37.95
N SER A 229 54.41 50.93 -37.48
CA SER A 229 55.15 50.53 -36.28
C SER A 229 54.26 50.51 -35.03
N SER A 230 53.33 51.46 -34.90
CA SER A 230 52.34 51.49 -33.82
C SER A 230 51.38 50.31 -33.91
N LEU A 231 50.83 50.04 -35.10
CA LEU A 231 49.91 48.92 -35.31
C LEU A 231 50.56 47.56 -35.04
N VAL A 232 51.85 47.41 -35.37
CA VAL A 232 52.62 46.18 -35.05
C VAL A 232 52.78 46.00 -33.54
N MET A 233 52.96 47.09 -32.79
CA MET A 233 52.99 47.03 -31.32
C MET A 233 51.63 46.60 -30.74
N GLU A 234 50.53 47.17 -31.24
CA GLU A 234 49.18 46.79 -30.80
C GLU A 234 48.87 45.32 -31.11
N ALA A 235 49.25 44.84 -32.29
CA ALA A 235 49.09 43.43 -32.66
C ALA A 235 49.88 42.49 -31.75
N ARG A 236 51.06 42.91 -31.30
CA ARG A 236 51.88 42.17 -30.32
C ARG A 236 51.19 42.09 -28.96
N ASP A 237 50.63 43.19 -28.48
CA ASP A 237 49.93 43.22 -27.19
C ASP A 237 48.69 42.30 -27.19
N ILE A 238 47.94 42.27 -28.30
CA ILE A 238 46.81 41.35 -28.50
C ILE A 238 47.28 39.88 -28.46
N ALA A 239 48.42 39.57 -29.09
CA ALA A 239 48.98 38.22 -29.06
C ALA A 239 49.36 37.78 -27.63
N ASP A 240 49.92 38.70 -26.82
CA ASP A 240 50.25 38.43 -25.42
C ASP A 240 48.99 38.20 -24.56
N VAL A 241 47.90 38.93 -24.80
CA VAL A 241 46.60 38.70 -24.15
C VAL A 241 46.03 37.32 -24.52
N ASN A 242 46.09 36.94 -25.78
CA ASN A 242 45.61 35.62 -26.25
C ASN A 242 46.40 34.46 -25.61
N SER A 243 47.71 34.64 -25.43
CA SER A 243 48.56 33.68 -24.72
C SER A 243 48.13 33.51 -23.25
N LYS A 244 47.84 34.61 -22.55
CA LYS A 244 47.31 34.57 -21.17
C LYS A 244 45.94 33.88 -21.11
N LEU A 245 45.04 34.17 -22.05
CA LEU A 245 43.71 33.58 -22.11
C LEU A 245 43.77 32.06 -22.34
N THR A 246 44.71 31.61 -23.18
CA THR A 246 44.96 30.18 -23.40
C THR A 246 45.43 29.46 -22.12
N LYS A 247 46.27 30.10 -21.30
CA LYS A 247 46.69 29.56 -20.00
C LYS A 247 45.52 29.46 -19.02
N ILE A 248 44.68 30.50 -18.95
CA ILE A 248 43.48 30.51 -18.09
C ILE A 248 42.52 29.38 -18.51
N ASN A 249 42.28 29.19 -19.81
CA ASN A 249 41.42 28.11 -20.29
C ASN A 249 41.96 26.73 -19.90
N LYS A 250 43.27 26.49 -20.02
CA LYS A 250 43.89 25.23 -19.57
C LYS A 250 43.66 25.01 -18.07
N GLN A 251 43.82 26.05 -17.25
CA GLN A 251 43.55 25.97 -15.81
C GLN A 251 42.08 25.62 -15.52
N LYS A 252 41.13 26.24 -16.23
CA LYS A 252 39.71 25.97 -16.07
C LYS A 252 39.31 24.54 -16.44
N TYR A 253 39.94 23.95 -17.46
CA TYR A 253 39.73 22.54 -17.78
C TYR A 253 40.24 21.62 -16.67
N MET A 254 41.43 21.89 -16.11
CA MET A 254 41.94 21.10 -14.98
C MET A 254 41.04 21.22 -13.74
N GLU A 255 40.56 22.42 -13.40
CA GLU A 255 39.61 22.63 -12.30
C GLU A 255 38.30 21.84 -12.50
N ARG A 256 37.76 21.84 -13.72
CA ARG A 256 36.57 21.06 -14.06
C ARG A 256 36.80 19.56 -13.87
N ASP A 257 37.94 19.05 -14.34
CA ASP A 257 38.24 17.62 -14.25
C ASP A 257 38.44 17.18 -12.79
N LEU A 258 39.03 18.04 -11.96
CA LEU A 258 39.16 17.81 -10.51
C LEU A 258 37.78 17.80 -9.81
N LEU A 259 36.91 18.75 -10.14
CA LEU A 259 35.53 18.78 -9.62
C LEU A 259 34.73 17.55 -10.04
N GLN A 260 34.94 17.05 -11.27
CA GLN A 260 34.30 15.83 -11.73
C GLN A 260 34.75 14.63 -10.89
N GLN A 261 36.06 14.52 -10.62
CA GLN A 261 36.61 13.46 -9.77
C GLN A 261 36.06 13.53 -8.32
N GLU A 262 35.88 14.74 -7.77
CA GLU A 262 35.26 14.93 -6.45
C GLU A 262 33.78 14.50 -6.45
N CYS A 263 33.03 14.84 -7.49
CA CYS A 263 31.64 14.42 -7.66
C CYS A 263 31.51 12.89 -7.78
N ASP A 264 32.39 12.25 -8.54
CA ASP A 264 32.41 10.79 -8.71
C ASP A 264 32.73 10.10 -7.38
N SER A 265 33.72 10.61 -6.64
CA SER A 265 34.04 10.12 -5.29
C SER A 265 32.88 10.29 -4.30
N CYS A 266 32.14 11.39 -4.39
CA CYS A 266 30.96 11.63 -3.56
C CYS A 266 29.83 10.65 -3.90
N THR A 267 29.59 10.43 -5.19
CA THR A 267 28.62 9.46 -5.70
C THR A 267 28.92 8.05 -5.20
N GLU A 268 30.18 7.62 -5.24
CA GLU A 268 30.60 6.33 -4.69
C GLU A 268 30.31 6.20 -3.19
N LYS A 269 30.58 7.26 -2.41
CA LYS A 269 30.30 7.27 -0.96
C LYS A 269 28.79 7.18 -0.69
N ILE A 270 27.98 7.91 -1.45
CA ILE A 270 26.51 7.86 -1.36
C ILE A 270 26.03 6.43 -1.65
N ASN A 271 26.47 5.83 -2.76
CA ASN A 271 26.08 4.47 -3.14
C ASN A 271 26.50 3.43 -2.08
N LYS A 272 27.70 3.56 -1.51
CA LYS A 272 28.16 2.68 -0.41
C LYS A 272 27.28 2.84 0.84
N ASN A 273 26.86 4.06 1.17
CA ASN A 273 25.98 4.31 2.30
C ASN A 273 24.56 3.79 2.05
N ASP A 274 24.02 3.98 0.86
CA ASP A 274 22.70 3.45 0.48
C ASP A 274 22.67 1.92 0.57
N MET A 275 23.73 1.24 0.12
CA MET A 275 23.85 -0.22 0.29
C MET A 275 23.89 -0.63 1.77
N LYS A 276 24.60 0.11 2.63
CA LYS A 276 24.62 -0.16 4.07
C LYS A 276 23.25 0.04 4.71
N ILE A 277 22.54 1.11 4.34
CA ILE A 277 21.19 1.39 4.83
C ILE A 277 20.23 0.28 4.40
N ARG A 278 20.29 -0.16 3.13
CA ARG A 278 19.46 -1.28 2.65
C ARG A 278 19.69 -2.56 3.46
N LYS A 279 20.96 -2.91 3.71
CA LYS A 279 21.30 -4.07 4.56
C LYS A 279 20.73 -3.93 5.98
N LEU A 280 20.89 -2.76 6.60
CA LEU A 280 20.33 -2.50 7.93
C LEU A 280 18.79 -2.60 7.94
N VAL A 281 18.12 -2.11 6.91
CA VAL A 281 16.66 -2.20 6.77
C VAL A 281 16.23 -3.66 6.58
N GLU A 282 16.96 -4.45 5.80
CA GLU A 282 16.72 -5.90 5.64
C GLU A 282 16.92 -6.67 6.95
N GLU A 283 17.99 -6.36 7.70
CA GLU A 283 18.27 -6.93 9.02
C GLU A 283 17.17 -6.58 10.04
N LEU A 284 16.72 -5.32 10.08
CA LEU A 284 15.60 -4.89 10.93
C LEU A 284 14.30 -5.61 10.54
N ARG A 285 14.03 -5.76 9.24
CA ARG A 285 12.84 -6.47 8.76
C ARG A 285 12.88 -7.96 9.14
N ALA A 286 14.04 -8.59 9.05
CA ALA A 286 14.23 -9.98 9.49
C ALA A 286 14.07 -10.11 11.01
N HIS A 287 14.54 -9.14 11.79
CA HIS A 287 14.37 -9.09 13.23
C HIS A 287 12.91 -8.89 13.63
N ASP A 288 12.18 -7.99 12.98
CA ASP A 288 10.76 -7.76 13.21
C ASP A 288 9.90 -8.98 12.83
N GLN A 289 10.28 -9.72 11.77
CA GLN A 289 9.64 -10.99 11.44
C GLN A 289 9.85 -12.05 12.53
N LYS A 290 11.04 -12.11 13.13
CA LYS A 290 11.32 -13.00 14.26
C LYS A 290 10.55 -12.62 15.53
N LEU A 291 10.29 -11.32 15.75
CA LEU A 291 9.51 -10.83 16.88
C LEU A 291 8.00 -10.96 16.68
N SER A 292 7.50 -10.79 15.45
CA SER A 292 6.09 -10.92 15.09
C SER A 292 5.60 -12.37 15.04
N GLY A 293 6.52 -13.34 14.89
CA GLY A 293 6.23 -14.78 15.00
C GLY A 293 6.43 -15.27 16.43
N GLY A 294 5.55 -14.89 17.36
CA GLY A 294 5.69 -15.24 18.77
C GLY A 294 5.56 -16.74 19.04
N GLY A 295 6.68 -17.37 19.39
CA GLY A 295 6.80 -18.48 20.35
C GLY A 295 6.26 -19.86 19.95
N LEU A 296 7.18 -20.77 19.59
CA LEU A 296 7.19 -22.15 20.07
C LEU A 296 8.54 -22.83 19.77
N GLU A 297 9.02 -23.54 20.80
CA GLU A 297 10.06 -24.57 20.84
C GLU A 297 11.53 -24.16 21.01
N ALA A 298 12.00 -24.41 22.24
CA ALA A 298 13.37 -24.63 22.62
C ALA A 298 13.86 -26.00 22.11
N GLY A 299 15.14 -26.09 21.76
CA GLY A 299 15.86 -27.35 21.63
C GLY A 299 17.04 -27.27 20.67
N ASP A 300 18.25 -27.19 21.25
CA ASP A 300 19.55 -27.71 20.77
C ASP A 300 19.99 -27.39 19.31
N ILE A 301 21.22 -26.94 19.00
CA ILE A 301 22.51 -27.60 19.22
C ILE A 301 23.64 -26.57 18.99
N ILE A 302 24.73 -26.84 19.70
CA ILE A 302 26.04 -26.23 19.87
C ILE A 302 26.98 -26.40 18.63
N GLU A 303 27.87 -25.40 18.45
CA GLU A 303 29.25 -25.41 17.89
C GLU A 303 29.65 -25.94 16.51
N GLU A 304 30.79 -25.37 16.10
CA GLU A 304 31.83 -25.84 15.18
C GLU A 304 31.64 -25.52 13.69
N VAL A 305 32.34 -24.48 13.19
CA VAL A 305 33.74 -24.48 12.68
C VAL A 305 33.80 -25.11 11.29
N GLU A 306 34.06 -24.28 10.29
CA GLU A 306 34.96 -24.65 9.19
C GLU A 306 35.53 -23.36 8.59
N GLU A 307 36.67 -22.94 9.13
CA GLU A 307 37.66 -22.17 8.40
C GLU A 307 38.71 -23.11 7.82
N ALA A 308 39.27 -22.65 6.70
CA ALA A 308 40.58 -22.95 6.11
C ALA A 308 40.60 -23.97 4.96
N PRO A 309 41.64 -23.96 4.09
CA PRO A 309 42.71 -22.96 3.89
C PRO A 309 42.89 -22.57 2.41
N GLU A 310 43.50 -21.42 2.11
CA GLU A 310 44.48 -21.38 1.01
C GLU A 310 45.68 -20.51 1.40
N GLU A 311 46.82 -21.02 0.96
CA GLU A 311 48.13 -20.95 1.57
C GLU A 311 48.84 -19.61 1.38
N THR A 312 49.54 -19.21 2.44
CA THR A 312 50.70 -18.35 2.33
C THR A 312 51.85 -19.16 1.70
N ASN A 313 52.40 -18.68 0.59
CA ASN A 313 53.79 -18.97 0.29
C ASN A 313 54.56 -17.72 -0.16
N ASN A 314 55.66 -17.51 0.55
CA ASN A 314 56.61 -16.43 0.51
C ASN A 314 57.09 -16.03 -0.89
N GLN A 315 57.07 -14.73 -1.20
CA GLN A 315 58.27 -14.02 -1.67
C GLN A 315 58.27 -12.59 -1.13
N ASN A 316 59.10 -12.38 -0.09
CA ASN A 316 59.41 -11.09 0.47
C ASN A 316 60.56 -10.42 -0.31
N SER A 317 60.63 -9.10 -0.11
CA SER A 317 61.82 -8.25 -0.23
C SER A 317 62.15 -7.63 -1.59
N LEU A 318 61.35 -6.65 -2.02
CA LEU A 318 61.87 -5.46 -2.73
C LEU A 318 60.92 -4.24 -2.77
N LYS A 319 59.67 -4.33 -2.30
CA LYS A 319 58.68 -3.21 -2.37
C LYS A 319 58.39 -2.46 -1.06
N ALA A 320 59.07 -2.79 0.04
CA ALA A 320 58.77 -2.21 1.35
C ALA A 320 59.41 -0.83 1.61
N ARG A 321 60.23 -0.30 0.69
CA ARG A 321 60.86 1.02 0.86
C ARG A 321 60.13 2.17 0.18
N ASP A 322 59.34 1.92 -0.86
CA ASP A 322 58.63 2.99 -1.59
C ASP A 322 57.30 3.38 -0.91
N LEU A 323 56.71 2.50 -0.10
CA LEU A 323 55.44 2.76 0.61
C LEU A 323 55.59 3.64 1.87
N GLN A 324 56.78 3.77 2.45
CA GLN A 324 56.99 4.63 3.62
C GLN A 324 57.25 6.10 3.28
N GLU A 325 57.57 6.42 2.01
CA GLU A 325 57.69 7.80 1.54
C GLU A 325 56.34 8.37 1.07
N GLU A 326 55.43 7.54 0.53
CA GLU A 326 54.05 7.95 0.17
C GLU A 326 53.18 8.25 1.41
N GLU A 327 53.31 7.49 2.50
CA GLU A 327 52.53 7.74 3.74
C GLU A 327 52.95 9.05 4.45
N LYS A 328 54.22 9.46 4.34
CA LYS A 328 54.69 10.74 4.89
C LYS A 328 54.27 11.94 4.03
N PHE A 329 54.14 11.76 2.72
CA PHE A 329 53.65 12.81 1.82
C PHE A 329 52.14 13.04 1.99
N GLN A 330 51.35 11.98 2.16
CA GLN A 330 49.91 12.07 2.43
C GLN A 330 49.57 12.70 3.80
N GLN A 331 50.40 12.52 4.83
CA GLN A 331 50.18 13.19 6.12
C GLN A 331 50.53 14.69 6.10
N GLN A 332 51.42 15.15 5.23
CA GLN A 332 51.72 16.59 5.08
C GLN A 332 50.66 17.34 4.26
N GLU A 333 50.06 16.72 3.23
CA GLU A 333 48.96 17.33 2.48
C GLU A 333 47.66 17.43 3.30
N GLN A 334 47.38 16.47 4.19
CA GLN A 334 46.22 16.55 5.09
C GLN A 334 46.33 17.68 6.13
N GLN A 335 47.55 18.06 6.56
CA GLN A 335 47.73 19.17 7.49
C GLN A 335 47.66 20.56 6.81
N GLN A 336 48.01 20.67 5.52
CA GLN A 336 47.84 21.93 4.78
C GLN A 336 46.39 22.18 4.33
N GLN A 337 45.62 21.13 4.02
CA GLN A 337 44.18 21.29 3.69
C GLN A 337 43.32 21.66 4.92
N GLN A 338 43.69 21.23 6.13
CA GLN A 338 42.94 21.61 7.34
C GLN A 338 43.13 23.08 7.77
N GLN A 339 44.25 23.73 7.42
CA GLN A 339 44.45 25.15 7.76
C GLN A 339 43.72 26.11 6.80
N GLN A 340 43.45 25.73 5.55
CA GLN A 340 42.66 26.57 4.63
C GLN A 340 41.14 26.43 4.80
N GLN A 341 40.65 25.32 5.37
CA GLN A 341 39.21 25.14 5.62
C GLN A 341 38.66 25.93 6.82
N GLN A 342 39.51 26.40 7.74
CA GLN A 342 39.05 27.17 8.90
C GLN A 342 38.83 28.68 8.62
N GLN A 343 39.38 29.26 7.56
CA GLN A 343 39.16 30.69 7.26
C GLN A 343 37.92 30.99 6.41
N VAL A 344 37.29 29.99 5.78
CA VAL A 344 36.14 30.19 4.88
C VAL A 344 34.79 29.97 5.58
N GLN A 345 34.76 29.39 6.79
CA GLN A 345 33.50 29.14 7.51
C GLN A 345 32.92 30.38 8.22
N ASP A 346 33.72 31.41 8.51
CA ASP A 346 33.26 32.55 9.33
C ASP A 346 32.51 33.67 8.57
N ASN A 347 32.39 33.59 7.23
CA ASN A 347 31.78 34.66 6.41
C ASN A 347 30.52 34.26 5.63
N ARG A 348 29.84 33.16 5.98
CA ARG A 348 28.49 32.90 5.43
C ARG A 348 27.44 33.61 6.28
N PRO A 349 26.55 34.45 5.70
CA PRO A 349 25.41 34.96 6.45
C PRO A 349 24.57 33.77 6.90
N LYS A 350 24.36 33.61 8.21
CA LYS A 350 23.40 32.65 8.76
C LYS A 350 22.00 33.09 8.32
N VAL A 351 21.52 32.53 7.22
CA VAL A 351 20.14 32.72 6.78
C VAL A 351 19.27 31.90 7.72
N ASP A 352 18.44 32.61 8.49
CA ASP A 352 17.53 32.01 9.45
C ASP A 352 16.40 31.28 8.70
N ARG A 353 16.53 29.95 8.62
CA ARG A 353 15.72 29.08 7.74
C ARG A 353 14.24 29.09 8.15
N GLU A 354 13.96 29.28 9.44
CA GLU A 354 12.59 29.46 9.96
C GLU A 354 11.97 30.78 9.48
N ALA A 355 12.72 31.88 9.49
CA ALA A 355 12.22 33.18 9.04
C ALA A 355 11.90 33.18 7.53
N LEU A 356 12.64 32.41 6.74
CA LEU A 356 12.46 32.31 5.29
C LEU A 356 11.27 31.41 4.92
N LEU A 357 11.07 30.31 5.65
CA LEU A 357 9.89 29.46 5.55
C LEU A 357 8.62 30.20 5.98
N ASN A 358 8.67 30.94 7.09
CA ASN A 358 7.55 31.75 7.55
C ASN A 358 7.17 32.83 6.52
N LYS A 359 8.15 33.51 5.89
CA LYS A 359 7.87 34.46 4.79
C LYS A 359 7.29 33.81 3.54
N PHE A 360 7.77 32.63 3.16
CA PHE A 360 7.23 31.90 2.01
C PHE A 360 5.79 31.45 2.26
N PHE A 361 5.52 30.91 3.45
CA PHE A 361 4.19 30.47 3.85
C PHE A 361 3.21 31.64 4.03
N GLU A 362 3.62 32.73 4.68
CA GLU A 362 2.78 33.94 4.82
C GLU A 362 2.40 34.55 3.47
N ASN A 363 3.29 34.54 2.48
CA ASN A 363 2.96 35.12 1.17
C ASN A 363 2.19 34.14 0.26
N ALA A 364 2.65 32.90 0.12
CA ALA A 364 2.06 31.96 -0.82
C ALA A 364 0.69 31.45 -0.34
N VAL A 365 0.55 31.10 0.94
CA VAL A 365 -0.71 30.54 1.47
C VAL A 365 -1.78 31.63 1.60
N ASN A 366 -1.41 32.85 2.00
CA ASN A 366 -2.39 33.94 2.04
C ASN A 366 -2.87 34.32 0.65
N VAL A 367 -1.98 34.36 -0.36
CA VAL A 367 -2.39 34.60 -1.75
C VAL A 367 -3.30 33.49 -2.26
N LEU A 368 -3.00 32.23 -1.91
CA LEU A 368 -3.83 31.09 -2.28
C LEU A 368 -5.21 31.13 -1.63
N CYS A 369 -5.30 31.34 -0.31
CA CYS A 369 -6.57 31.46 0.40
C CYS A 369 -7.41 32.63 -0.15
N ASN A 370 -6.79 33.80 -0.38
CA ASN A 370 -7.46 34.94 -1.01
C ASN A 370 -8.02 34.58 -2.40
N SER A 371 -7.24 33.89 -3.22
CA SER A 371 -7.65 33.48 -4.56
C SER A 371 -8.84 32.51 -4.50
N VAL A 372 -8.82 31.55 -3.58
CA VAL A 372 -9.90 30.57 -3.40
C VAL A 372 -11.17 31.24 -2.87
N VAL A 373 -11.06 32.20 -1.94
CA VAL A 373 -12.21 32.97 -1.44
C VAL A 373 -12.84 33.80 -2.56
N ILE A 374 -12.02 34.42 -3.43
CA ILE A 374 -12.51 35.15 -4.61
C ILE A 374 -13.25 34.19 -5.56
N ILE A 375 -12.67 33.01 -5.83
CA ILE A 375 -13.28 32.00 -6.70
C ILE A 375 -14.61 31.50 -6.12
N LEU A 376 -14.65 31.15 -4.82
CA LEU A 376 -15.87 30.73 -4.14
C LEU A 376 -16.92 31.85 -4.08
N GLY A 377 -16.50 33.11 -3.92
CA GLY A 377 -17.41 34.25 -3.98
C GLY A 377 -18.02 34.53 -5.35
N ILE A 378 -17.43 33.98 -6.42
CA ILE A 378 -17.97 34.00 -7.79
C ILE A 378 -18.85 32.78 -8.05
N LEU A 379 -18.46 31.61 -7.55
CA LEU A 379 -19.15 30.33 -7.77
C LEU A 379 -20.37 30.13 -6.86
N ASP A 380 -20.33 30.68 -5.64
CA ASP A 380 -21.38 30.59 -4.62
C ASP A 380 -21.64 32.00 -4.03
N PRO A 381 -22.29 32.89 -4.80
CA PRO A 381 -22.48 34.29 -4.41
C PRO A 381 -23.38 34.46 -3.18
N SER A 382 -24.21 33.45 -2.85
CA SER A 382 -25.11 33.46 -1.69
C SER A 382 -24.36 33.41 -0.36
N HIS A 383 -23.16 32.84 -0.33
CA HIS A 383 -22.32 32.70 0.88
C HIS A 383 -21.02 33.52 0.78
N LYS A 384 -20.93 34.46 -0.17
CA LYS A 384 -19.74 35.28 -0.39
C LYS A 384 -19.28 36.02 0.86
N GLU A 385 -20.21 36.63 1.59
CA GLU A 385 -19.90 37.36 2.84
C GLU A 385 -19.41 36.41 3.96
N ASP A 386 -19.90 35.17 3.99
CA ASP A 386 -19.46 34.15 4.94
C ASP A 386 -18.03 33.67 4.65
N TYR A 387 -17.67 33.48 3.38
CA TYR A 387 -16.29 33.10 3.00
C TYR A 387 -15.29 34.23 3.27
N THR A 388 -15.71 35.48 3.03
CA THR A 388 -14.86 36.66 3.28
C THR A 388 -14.65 36.88 4.77
N SER A 389 -15.72 36.80 5.57
CA SER A 389 -15.62 36.90 7.04
C SER A 389 -14.86 35.72 7.66
N PHE A 390 -14.95 34.52 7.08
CA PHE A 390 -14.17 33.36 7.53
C PHE A 390 -12.66 33.52 7.23
N HIS A 391 -12.29 34.18 6.13
CA HIS A 391 -10.90 34.49 5.77
C HIS A 391 -10.22 35.43 6.78
N ASP A 392 -10.96 36.42 7.27
CA ASP A 392 -10.46 37.47 8.16
C ASP A 392 -10.20 37.00 9.60
N VAL A 393 -10.75 35.83 9.99
CA VAL A 393 -10.68 35.30 11.36
C VAL A 393 -9.37 34.56 11.66
N PHE A 394 -8.70 34.01 10.64
CA PHE A 394 -7.50 33.18 10.84
C PHE A 394 -6.23 33.90 10.43
N ASN A 395 -5.44 34.38 11.41
CA ASN A 395 -4.15 35.07 11.17
C ASN A 395 -2.92 34.29 11.66
N THR A 396 -3.09 33.03 12.06
CA THR A 396 -2.00 32.14 12.49
C THR A 396 -1.76 31.05 11.46
N PHE A 397 -0.53 30.55 11.35
CA PHE A 397 -0.14 29.49 10.39
C PHE A 397 -1.06 28.26 10.45
N GLU A 398 -1.34 27.79 11.67
CA GLU A 398 -2.19 26.63 11.89
C GLU A 398 -3.69 26.93 11.63
N GLY A 399 -4.09 28.19 11.82
CA GLY A 399 -5.41 28.70 11.41
C GLY A 399 -5.57 28.72 9.89
N LYS A 400 -4.60 29.28 9.16
CA LYS A 400 -4.59 29.33 7.68
C LYS A 400 -4.56 27.95 7.04
N LYS A 401 -3.87 26.98 7.66
CA LYS A 401 -3.89 25.57 7.25
C LYS A 401 -5.29 24.94 7.35
N LYS A 402 -6.00 25.19 8.45
CA LYS A 402 -7.39 24.72 8.64
C LYS A 402 -8.35 25.45 7.71
N GLU A 403 -8.14 26.74 7.51
CA GLU A 403 -8.90 27.58 6.58
C GLU A 403 -8.79 27.06 5.15
N LEU A 404 -7.56 26.84 4.66
CA LEU A 404 -7.33 26.31 3.31
C LEU A 404 -7.99 24.93 3.12
N ARG A 405 -7.91 24.05 4.13
CA ARG A 405 -8.58 22.74 4.08
C ARG A 405 -10.10 22.88 3.99
N PHE A 406 -10.69 23.80 4.74
CA PHE A 406 -12.12 24.08 4.69
C PHE A 406 -12.54 24.66 3.33
N LEU A 407 -11.82 25.66 2.83
CA LEU A 407 -12.08 26.32 1.56
C LEU A 407 -11.95 25.34 0.38
N MET A 408 -10.91 24.49 0.37
CA MET A 408 -10.73 23.46 -0.65
C MET A 408 -11.79 22.36 -0.58
N SER A 409 -12.25 22.00 0.63
CA SER A 409 -13.36 21.06 0.80
C SER A 409 -14.69 21.63 0.30
N LYS A 410 -14.93 22.94 0.46
CA LYS A 410 -16.10 23.61 -0.10
C LYS A 410 -16.02 23.71 -1.62
N LEU A 411 -14.83 24.01 -2.15
CA LEU A 411 -14.59 24.03 -3.59
C LEU A 411 -14.76 22.65 -4.23
N GLY A 412 -14.34 21.58 -3.54
CA GLY A 412 -14.54 20.19 -3.99
C GLY A 412 -15.96 19.65 -3.87
N ASN A 413 -16.80 20.26 -3.02
CA ASN A 413 -18.21 19.87 -2.86
C ASN A 413 -19.18 20.64 -3.78
N LEU A 414 -18.68 21.60 -4.56
CA LEU A 414 -19.45 22.24 -5.61
C LEU A 414 -19.60 21.24 -6.76
N SER A 415 -20.69 20.47 -6.75
CA SER A 415 -21.08 19.65 -7.89
C SER A 415 -21.34 20.58 -9.07
N PHE A 416 -20.52 20.48 -10.11
CA PHE A 416 -20.75 21.14 -11.39
C PHE A 416 -22.05 20.61 -11.99
N ILE A 417 -23.16 21.29 -11.72
CA ILE A 417 -24.33 21.20 -12.58
C ILE A 417 -23.90 21.92 -13.85
N SER A 418 -23.50 21.14 -14.86
CA SER A 418 -23.18 21.62 -16.19
C SER A 418 -24.45 22.02 -16.95
N ASP A 419 -25.28 22.87 -16.35
CA ASP A 419 -26.39 23.54 -17.01
C ASP A 419 -26.35 25.04 -16.67
N ASP A 420 -26.22 25.83 -17.74
CA ASP A 420 -26.75 27.18 -17.94
C ASP A 420 -26.04 28.50 -17.53
N MET A 421 -24.86 28.56 -16.89
CA MET A 421 -24.39 29.87 -16.36
C MET A 421 -22.98 30.40 -16.71
N TYR A 422 -22.36 30.03 -17.84
CA TYR A 422 -21.19 30.77 -18.35
C TYR A 422 -21.23 31.01 -19.87
N ARG A 423 -22.27 31.72 -20.35
CA ARG A 423 -22.00 32.75 -21.35
C ARG A 423 -21.27 33.86 -20.61
N LEU A 424 -19.95 33.89 -20.70
CA LEU A 424 -19.21 35.14 -20.42
C LEU A 424 -19.90 36.24 -21.24
N PRO A 425 -20.25 37.41 -20.64
CA PRO A 425 -20.69 38.53 -21.46
C PRO A 425 -19.56 38.81 -22.44
N ALA A 426 -19.89 38.86 -23.74
CA ALA A 426 -18.92 39.05 -24.79
C ALA A 426 -18.08 40.29 -24.44
N VAL A 427 -16.80 40.08 -24.14
CA VAL A 427 -15.88 41.19 -23.92
C VAL A 427 -15.68 41.84 -25.29
N GLY A 428 -16.40 42.93 -25.52
CA GLY A 428 -16.07 44.00 -26.45
C GLY A 428 -15.87 43.61 -27.90
N LEU A 429 -16.95 43.25 -28.60
CA LEU A 429 -16.99 43.23 -30.07
C LEU A 429 -18.21 43.99 -30.62
N GLU A 430 -18.65 45.05 -29.94
CA GLU A 430 -19.71 45.91 -30.49
C GLU A 430 -19.21 46.88 -31.57
N ASP A 431 -17.89 47.04 -31.78
CA ASP A 431 -17.35 48.05 -32.72
C ASP A 431 -16.35 47.51 -33.77
N VAL A 432 -16.49 46.27 -34.25
CA VAL A 432 -15.72 45.84 -35.43
C VAL A 432 -16.64 45.29 -36.51
N GLU A 433 -17.21 46.20 -37.31
CA GLU A 433 -17.78 45.88 -38.61
C GLU A 433 -16.75 45.11 -39.45
N GLY A 434 -17.07 43.86 -39.81
CA GLY A 434 -16.35 43.11 -40.85
C GLY A 434 -15.57 41.87 -40.42
N ALA A 435 -15.75 41.33 -39.21
CA ALA A 435 -15.16 40.04 -38.85
C ALA A 435 -16.15 38.88 -39.08
N ASP A 436 -15.89 38.04 -40.08
CA ASP A 436 -16.66 36.81 -40.37
C ASP A 436 -16.74 35.91 -39.12
N GLU A 437 -17.96 35.75 -38.60
CA GLU A 437 -18.27 35.00 -37.38
C GLU A 437 -17.80 33.53 -37.44
N GLU A 438 -17.81 32.91 -38.62
CA GLU A 438 -17.34 31.54 -38.82
C GLU A 438 -15.81 31.39 -38.65
N ILE A 439 -15.05 32.42 -39.01
CA ILE A 439 -13.58 32.38 -38.90
C ILE A 439 -13.16 32.59 -37.45
N ALA A 440 -13.83 33.48 -36.73
CA ALA A 440 -13.59 33.73 -35.31
C ALA A 440 -13.97 32.51 -34.45
N ALA A 441 -15.09 31.85 -34.75
CA ALA A 441 -15.51 30.63 -34.07
C ALA A 441 -14.48 29.49 -34.21
N LYS A 442 -13.99 29.23 -35.44
CA LYS A 442 -13.03 28.15 -35.71
C LYS A 442 -11.60 28.44 -35.25
N LYS A 443 -11.15 29.70 -35.30
CA LYS A 443 -9.75 30.03 -34.98
C LYS A 443 -9.52 30.44 -33.53
N ILE A 444 -10.53 30.93 -32.83
CA ILE A 444 -10.36 31.52 -31.50
C ILE A 444 -11.20 30.74 -30.48
N VAL A 445 -12.50 30.56 -30.73
CA VAL A 445 -13.42 29.99 -29.74
C VAL A 445 -13.23 28.47 -29.58
N GLU A 446 -13.17 27.71 -30.68
CA GLU A 446 -12.98 26.26 -30.64
C GLU A 446 -11.63 25.83 -30.03
N PRO A 447 -10.47 26.44 -30.39
CA PRO A 447 -9.20 26.11 -29.76
C PRO A 447 -9.15 26.47 -28.28
N GLN A 448 -9.80 27.57 -27.86
CA GLN A 448 -9.89 27.95 -26.46
C GLN A 448 -10.80 26.98 -25.67
N GLN A 449 -11.95 26.58 -26.22
CA GLN A 449 -12.82 25.59 -25.59
C GLN A 449 -12.16 24.20 -25.52
N LYS A 450 -11.39 23.84 -26.55
CA LYS A 450 -10.60 22.60 -26.55
C LYS A 450 -9.48 22.65 -25.51
N ALA A 451 -8.75 23.76 -25.42
CA ALA A 451 -7.72 23.97 -24.40
C ALA A 451 -8.32 23.95 -22.99
N ILE A 452 -9.48 24.57 -22.77
CA ILE A 452 -10.20 24.54 -21.48
C ILE A 452 -10.65 23.12 -21.13
N ARG A 453 -11.18 22.34 -22.08
CA ARG A 453 -11.53 20.93 -21.84
C ARG A 453 -10.30 20.10 -21.53
N GLU A 454 -9.21 20.23 -22.30
CA GLU A 454 -7.97 19.49 -22.06
C GLU A 454 -7.29 19.87 -20.73
N PHE A 455 -7.46 21.12 -20.26
CA PHE A 455 -6.93 21.57 -18.96
C PHE A 455 -7.83 21.24 -17.77
N ALA A 456 -9.16 21.29 -17.93
CA ALA A 456 -10.12 21.15 -16.84
C ALA A 456 -10.57 19.71 -16.60
N GLN A 457 -10.54 18.85 -17.62
CA GLN A 457 -10.94 17.45 -17.52
C GLN A 457 -10.05 16.60 -16.58
N PRO A 458 -8.73 16.85 -16.45
CA PRO A 458 -7.92 16.23 -15.40
C PRO A 458 -8.24 16.72 -13.99
N ILE A 459 -8.69 17.98 -13.85
CA ILE A 459 -8.93 18.61 -12.53
C ILE A 459 -10.25 18.12 -11.90
N ALA A 460 -11.22 17.69 -12.72
CA ALA A 460 -12.51 17.18 -12.26
C ALA A 460 -12.46 15.72 -11.76
N GLU A 461 -11.47 14.94 -12.16
CA GLU A 461 -11.34 13.51 -11.82
C GLU A 461 -10.19 13.22 -10.84
N ASP A 462 -9.26 14.16 -10.61
CA ASP A 462 -8.14 13.96 -9.69
C ASP A 462 -8.46 14.37 -8.24
N GLU A 463 -8.03 13.49 -7.32
CA GLU A 463 -7.90 13.64 -5.87
C GLU A 463 -6.93 14.78 -5.46
N LEU A 464 -6.77 15.82 -6.28
CA LEU A 464 -5.92 16.98 -6.05
C LEU A 464 -6.18 17.67 -4.69
N PRO A 465 -7.42 17.76 -4.19
CA PRO A 465 -7.66 18.31 -2.85
C PRO A 465 -7.04 17.45 -1.74
N GLU A 466 -7.01 16.12 -1.89
CA GLU A 466 -6.40 15.19 -0.94
C GLU A 466 -4.88 15.15 -1.06
N LEU A 467 -4.35 15.21 -2.29
CA LEU A 467 -2.90 15.16 -2.54
C LEU A 467 -2.18 16.42 -2.03
N ILE A 468 -2.76 17.60 -2.22
CA ILE A 468 -2.21 18.86 -1.68
C ILE A 468 -2.34 18.88 -0.15
N ALA A 469 -3.46 18.41 0.40
CA ALA A 469 -3.67 18.37 1.85
C ALA A 469 -2.76 17.38 2.59
N THR A 470 -2.27 16.33 1.90
CA THR A 470 -1.36 15.33 2.48
C THR A 470 0.12 15.69 2.28
N HIS A 471 0.53 16.21 1.12
CA HIS A 471 1.94 16.53 0.87
C HIS A 471 2.43 17.87 1.41
N PHE A 472 1.57 18.87 1.59
CA PHE A 472 2.01 20.17 2.16
C PHE A 472 1.97 20.24 3.69
N PHE A 473 1.39 19.23 4.35
CA PHE A 473 0.95 19.37 5.74
C PHE A 473 1.26 18.16 6.65
N GLN A 474 1.89 17.12 6.13
CA GLN A 474 2.75 16.21 6.88
C GLN A 474 4.14 16.83 7.00
#